data_AF-A0A2V8G3L8-F1
#
_entry.id   AF-A0A2V8G3L8-F1
#
_cell.length_a   1.000
_cell.length_b   1.000
_cell.length_c   1.000
_cell.angle_alpha   90.00
_cell.angle_beta   90.00
_cell.angle_gamma   90.00
#
_symmetry.space_group_name_H-M   'P 1'
#
loop_
_entity.id
_entity.type
_entity.pdbx_description
1 polymer ?
#
loop_
_entity_poly.entity_id
_entity_poly.type
_entity_poly.pdbx_seq_one_letter_code
_entity_poly.pdbx_strand_id
1 'polypeptide(L)'
;MAKLTFSMDDGTVRTLKATAERLRKPQSMVVREAVAEYAARAGQLTEAERRRLLKQLDDLARRPPTRPQAQVDAEIREVRRARRGGGRRHRAE
;
A
#
# COMPACT_ATOMS: atom_id res chain seq x y z
N MET A 1 26.00 -12.25 4.98
CA MET A 1 25.47 -11.23 5.92
C MET A 1 26.02 -9.88 5.46
N ALA A 2 25.17 -8.90 5.15
CA ALA A 2 25.62 -7.58 4.72
C ALA A 2 25.83 -6.65 5.92
N LYS A 3 26.90 -5.86 5.93
CA LYS A 3 27.17 -4.84 6.95
C LYS A 3 26.70 -3.48 6.41
N LEU A 4 25.81 -2.83 7.14
CA LEU A 4 25.36 -1.48 6.84
C LEU A 4 25.67 -0.55 8.02
N THR A 5 25.96 0.71 7.71
CA THR A 5 26.16 1.78 8.68
C THR A 5 25.04 2.80 8.48
N PHE A 6 24.36 3.16 9.57
CA PHE A 6 23.30 4.16 9.56
C PHE A 6 23.65 5.31 10.51
N SER A 7 23.24 6.51 10.15
CA SER A 7 23.21 7.63 11.09
C SER A 7 21.83 7.69 11.74
N MET A 8 21.78 7.85 13.05
CA MET A 8 20.55 7.95 13.85
C MET A 8 20.70 9.11 14.82
N ASP A 9 19.60 9.76 15.18
CA ASP A 9 19.62 10.78 16.23
C ASP A 9 19.93 10.18 17.60
N ASP A 10 20.45 11.00 18.52
CA ASP A 10 20.86 10.57 19.85
C ASP A 10 19.72 9.94 20.66
N GLY A 11 18.48 10.42 20.46
CA GLY A 11 17.30 9.88 21.13
C GLY A 11 17.00 8.45 20.70
N THR A 12 17.06 8.19 19.40
CA THR A 12 16.88 6.86 18.83
C THR A 12 17.99 5.91 19.26
N VAL A 13 19.26 6.37 19.29
CA VAL A 13 20.39 5.55 19.77
C VAL A 13 20.20 5.15 21.24
N ARG A 14 19.78 6.07 22.11
CA ARG A 14 19.48 5.78 23.52
C ARG A 14 18.36 4.75 23.65
N THR A 15 17.29 4.91 22.87
CA THR A 15 16.13 4.00 22.88
C THR A 15 16.52 2.60 22.43
N LEU A 16 17.34 2.48 21.37
CA LEU A 16 17.84 1.21 20.87
C LEU A 16 18.69 0.50 21.93
N LYS A 17 19.62 1.21 22.57
CA LYS A 17 20.46 0.66 23.65
C LYS A 17 19.63 0.15 24.81
N ALA A 18 18.73 0.98 25.34
CA ALA A 18 17.88 0.61 26.47
C ALA A 18 16.95 -0.58 26.14
N THR A 19 16.44 -0.64 24.91
CA THR A 19 15.59 -1.76 24.47
C THR A 19 16.40 -3.05 24.33
N ALA A 20 17.60 -2.98 23.75
CA ALA A 20 18.51 -4.11 23.63
C ALA A 20 18.90 -4.68 25.00
N GLU A 21 19.22 -3.82 25.96
CA GLU A 21 19.50 -4.20 27.36
C GLU A 21 18.29 -4.86 28.02
N ARG A 22 17.11 -4.23 27.93
CA ARG A 22 15.87 -4.75 28.52
C ARG A 22 15.48 -6.12 27.95
N LEU A 23 15.66 -6.33 26.65
CA LEU A 23 15.34 -7.59 25.97
C LEU A 23 16.49 -8.61 26.05
N ARG A 24 17.65 -8.23 26.61
CA ARG A 24 18.89 -9.03 26.64
C ARG A 24 19.29 -9.55 25.25
N LYS A 25 19.19 -8.69 24.24
CA LYS A 25 19.54 -9.00 22.84
C LYS A 25 20.58 -8.00 22.30
N PRO A 26 21.43 -8.41 21.33
CA PRO A 26 22.28 -7.46 20.60
C PRO A 26 21.45 -6.39 19.87
N GLN A 27 21.96 -5.15 19.79
CA GLN A 27 21.27 -4.06 19.08
C GLN A 27 20.95 -4.40 17.61
N SER A 28 21.84 -5.14 16.93
CA SER A 28 21.62 -5.60 15.55
C SER A 28 20.43 -6.56 15.42
N MET A 29 20.10 -7.33 16.46
CA MET A 29 18.90 -8.17 16.49
C MET A 29 17.64 -7.34 16.69
N VAL A 30 17.69 -6.31 17.55
CA VAL A 30 16.58 -5.38 17.74
C VAL A 30 16.27 -4.64 16.44
N VAL A 31 17.29 -4.13 15.75
CA VAL A 31 17.11 -3.47 14.44
C VAL A 31 16.52 -4.45 13.41
N ARG A 32 16.96 -5.70 13.39
CA ARG A 32 16.40 -6.72 12.49
C ARG A 32 14.92 -6.96 12.75
N GLU A 33 14.53 -7.12 14.01
CA GLU A 33 13.13 -7.33 14.41
C GLU A 33 12.28 -6.10 14.04
N ALA A 34 12.78 -4.90 14.31
CA ALA A 34 12.10 -3.65 13.95
C ALA A 34 11.90 -3.50 12.44
N VAL A 35 12.91 -3.83 11.63
CA VAL A 35 12.79 -3.81 10.15
C VAL A 35 11.75 -4.81 9.67
N ALA A 36 11.72 -6.03 10.23
CA ALA A 36 10.73 -7.03 9.87
C ALA A 36 9.30 -6.58 10.22
N GLU A 37 9.12 -6.00 11.40
CA GLU A 37 7.83 -5.44 11.84
C GLU A 37 7.39 -4.26 10.96
N TYR A 38 8.31 -3.35 10.63
CA TYR A 38 8.02 -2.23 9.75
C TYR A 38 7.67 -2.71 8.33
N ALA A 39 8.41 -3.68 7.79
CA ALA A 39 8.13 -4.26 6.47
C ALA A 39 6.76 -4.96 6.42
N ALA A 40 6.37 -5.66 7.49
CA ALA A 40 5.05 -6.28 7.59
C ALA A 40 3.91 -5.25 7.55
N ARG A 41 4.15 -4.05 8.10
CA ARG A 41 3.20 -2.93 8.08
C ARG A 41 3.26 -2.08 6.81
N ALA A 42 4.40 -2.05 6.11
CA ALA A 42 4.60 -1.20 4.94
C ALA A 42 3.66 -1.53 3.76
N GLY A 43 3.16 -2.77 3.68
CA GLY A 43 2.13 -3.17 2.71
C GLY A 43 0.69 -2.97 3.18
N GLN A 44 0.47 -2.52 4.41
CA GLN A 44 -0.85 -2.36 5.01
C GLN A 44 -1.23 -0.89 5.11
N LEU A 45 -2.49 -0.58 4.80
CA LEU A 45 -3.05 0.73 5.04
C LEU A 45 -3.04 1.00 6.55
N THR A 46 -2.63 2.20 6.95
CA THR A 46 -2.87 2.67 8.31
C THR A 46 -4.38 2.70 8.59
N GLU A 47 -4.77 2.66 9.87
CA GLU A 47 -6.19 2.70 10.23
C GLU A 47 -6.87 4.01 9.75
N ALA A 48 -6.13 5.12 9.72
CA ALA A 48 -6.60 6.39 9.17
C ALA A 48 -6.83 6.30 7.65
N GLU A 49 -5.90 5.73 6.89
CA GLU A 49 -6.04 5.55 5.44
C GLU A 49 -7.18 4.57 5.12
N ARG A 50 -7.28 3.48 5.86
CA ARG A 50 -8.36 2.50 5.76
C ARG A 50 -9.73 3.17 5.94
N ARG A 51 -9.90 3.95 7.02
CA ARG A 51 -11.16 4.68 7.27
C ARG A 51 -11.49 5.67 6.17
N ARG A 52 -10.49 6.41 5.67
CA ARG A 52 -10.67 7.36 4.57
C ARG A 52 -11.16 6.66 3.30
N LEU A 53 -10.54 5.53 2.92
CA LEU A 53 -10.91 4.78 1.73
C LEU A 53 -12.30 4.14 1.86
N LEU A 54 -12.64 3.59 3.03
CA LEU A 54 -13.98 3.05 3.29
C LEU A 54 -15.05 4.14 3.20
N LYS A 55 -14.79 5.33 3.76
CA LYS A 55 -15.71 6.46 3.62
C LYS A 55 -15.95 6.83 2.16
N GLN A 56 -14.91 6.85 1.33
CA GLN A 56 -15.06 7.13 -0.11
C GLN A 56 -15.89 6.06 -0.83
N LEU A 57 -15.73 4.79 -0.44
CA LEU A 57 -16.55 3.70 -0.97
C LEU A 57 -18.03 3.86 -0.57
N ASP A 58 -18.29 4.18 0.69
CA ASP A 58 -19.65 4.42 1.19
C ASP A 58 -20.30 5.62 0.47
N ASP A 59 -19.54 6.71 0.29
CA ASP A 59 -19.98 7.90 -0.42
C ASP A 59 -20.29 7.59 -1.90
N LEU A 60 -19.53 6.70 -2.54
CA LEU A 60 -19.80 6.24 -3.90
C LEU A 60 -21.04 5.36 -3.97
N ALA A 61 -21.18 4.41 -3.04
CA ALA A 61 -22.31 3.48 -2.99
C ALA A 61 -23.65 4.17 -2.74
N ARG A 62 -23.65 5.29 -2.00
CA ARG A 62 -24.85 6.11 -1.74
C ARG A 62 -25.29 6.95 -2.93
N ARG A 63 -24.42 7.20 -3.91
CA ARG A 63 -24.77 8.01 -5.07
C ARG A 63 -25.69 7.21 -6.00
N PRO A 64 -26.80 7.79 -6.48
CA PRO A 64 -27.63 7.12 -7.45
C PRO A 64 -26.83 6.88 -8.74
N PRO A 65 -27.06 5.74 -9.42
CA PRO A 65 -26.41 5.48 -10.69
C PRO A 65 -26.79 6.56 -11.71
N THR A 66 -25.80 7.10 -12.41
CA THR A 66 -26.01 8.15 -13.42
C THR A 66 -26.52 7.60 -14.75
N ARG A 67 -26.38 6.29 -14.98
CA ARG A 67 -26.78 5.60 -16.21
C ARG A 67 -27.42 4.25 -15.89
N PRO A 68 -28.38 3.78 -16.70
CA PRO A 68 -28.92 2.43 -16.57
C PRO A 68 -27.85 1.36 -16.76
N GLN A 69 -27.96 0.25 -16.02
CA GLN A 69 -27.02 -0.87 -16.09
C GLN A 69 -26.84 -1.40 -17.52
N ALA A 70 -27.92 -1.49 -18.29
CA ALA A 70 -27.89 -1.98 -19.68
C ALA A 70 -26.98 -1.14 -20.60
N GLN A 71 -26.90 0.18 -20.38
CA GLN A 71 -26.01 1.06 -21.16
C GLN A 71 -24.54 0.81 -20.80
N VAL A 72 -24.26 0.65 -19.51
CA VAL A 72 -22.91 0.34 -19.01
C VAL A 72 -22.45 -1.03 -19.53
N ASP A 73 -23.34 -2.02 -19.55
CA ASP A 73 -23.04 -3.36 -20.08
C ASP A 73 -22.80 -3.35 -21.60
N ALA A 74 -23.50 -2.50 -22.34
CA ALA A 74 -23.24 -2.28 -23.76
C ALA A 74 -21.84 -1.69 -24.00
N GLU A 75 -21.49 -0.66 -23.24
CA GLU A 75 -20.18 0.00 -23.30
C GLU A 75 -19.04 -0.95 -22.92
N ILE A 76 -19.18 -1.72 -21.83
CA ILE A 76 -18.20 -2.72 -21.42
C ILE A 76 -18.00 -3.78 -22.53
N ARG A 77 -19.08 -4.21 -23.19
CA ARG A 77 -18.99 -5.15 -24.32
C ARG A 77 -18.23 -4.54 -25.50
N GLU A 78 -18.46 -3.27 -25.82
CA GLU A 78 -17.75 -2.54 -26.87
C GLU A 78 -16.25 -2.43 -26.57
N VAL A 79 -15.89 -1.95 -25.38
CA VAL A 79 -14.48 -1.85 -24.94
C VAL A 79 -13.78 -3.21 -25.00
N ARG A 80 -14.45 -4.28 -24.56
CA ARG A 80 -13.91 -5.64 -24.63
C ARG A 80 -13.74 -6.13 -26.08
N ARG A 81 -14.67 -5.81 -26.98
CA ARG A 81 -14.53 -6.12 -28.42
C ARG A 81 -13.33 -5.39 -29.02
N ALA A 82 -13.18 -4.08 -28.76
CA ALA A 82 -12.05 -3.28 -29.23
C ALA A 82 -10.69 -3.84 -28.76
N ARG A 83 -10.60 -4.28 -27.50
CA ARG A 83 -9.40 -4.94 -26.96
C ARG A 83 -9.07 -6.26 -27.66
N ARG A 84 -10.08 -7.08 -27.96
CA ARG A 84 -9.91 -8.35 -28.67
C ARG A 84 -9.57 -8.18 -30.15
N GLY A 85 -9.93 -7.04 -30.76
CA GLY A 85 -9.59 -6.69 -32.14
C GLY A 85 -8.16 -6.20 -32.36
N GLY A 86 -7.28 -6.20 -31.35
CA GLY A 86 -5.87 -5.83 -31.51
C GLY A 86 -5.56 -4.33 -31.30
N GLY A 87 -6.45 -3.57 -30.67
CA GLY A 87 -6.34 -2.10 -30.50
C GLY A 87 -5.12 -1.55 -29.73
N ARG A 88 -4.16 -2.39 -29.30
CA ARG A 88 -2.86 -1.93 -28.79
C ARG A 88 -1.75 -1.91 -29.86
N ARG A 89 -2.04 -2.30 -31.11
CA ARG A 89 -1.05 -2.35 -32.20
C ARG A 89 -0.95 -1.08 -33.04
N HIS A 90 -1.86 -0.12 -32.91
CA HIS A 90 -1.76 1.15 -33.64
C HIS A 90 -1.94 2.34 -32.70
N ARG A 91 -0.92 3.21 -32.71
CA ARG A 91 -0.93 4.56 -32.14
C ARG A 91 -1.92 5.38 -32.97
N ALA A 92 -2.87 6.05 -32.33
CA ALA A 92 -3.70 7.04 -33.00
C ALA A 92 -2.80 8.27 -33.25
N GLU A 93 -2.57 8.59 -34.52
CA GLU A 93 -2.07 9.87 -35.00
C GLU A 93 -3.22 10.88 -35.10
#